data_AF-A0AA35NQ44-F1
#
_entry.id   AF-A0AA35NQ44-F1
#
_cell.length_a   1.000
_cell.length_b   1.000
_cell.length_c   1.000
_cell.angle_alpha   90.00
_cell.angle_beta   90.00
_cell.angle_gamma   90.00
#
_symmetry.space_group_name_H-M   'P 1'
#
loop_
_entity.id
_entity.type
_entity.pdbx_description
1 polymer ?
#
loop_
_entity_poly.entity_id
_entity_poly.type
_entity_poly.pdbx_seq_one_letter_code
_entity_poly.pdbx_strand_id
1 'polypeptide(L)'
;MGVLELAGEYWEQLKETVVPVVAAAEDDDNEQHEEEGGEEKEEEDKEEDKDEDEDEDEDEDDDDDEDEEEEEAVTDQLEDLREHFKNTEEGKVLVHHFEECAERVKVQQQQPGYEDLAHKEDCVEEFFHLQHYLDECTSPRLFDKLK
;
A
#
# COMPACT_ATOMS: atom_id res chain seq x y z
N MET A 1 -0.23 -17.92 42.06
CA MET A 1 0.11 -18.10 40.63
C MET A 1 -0.57 -19.36 40.07
N GLY A 2 -1.90 -19.38 40.08
CA GLY A 2 -2.75 -20.34 39.39
C GLY A 2 -3.46 -19.68 38.21
N VAL A 3 -4.08 -20.50 37.35
CA VAL A 3 -4.71 -20.06 36.10
C VAL A 3 -5.79 -18.97 36.30
N LEU A 4 -6.42 -18.92 37.48
CA LEU A 4 -7.41 -17.91 37.85
C LEU A 4 -6.82 -16.52 38.11
N GLU A 5 -5.55 -16.41 38.54
CA GLU A 5 -4.87 -15.11 38.66
C GLU A 5 -4.54 -14.57 37.26
N LEU A 6 -3.95 -15.42 36.41
CA LEU A 6 -3.59 -15.09 35.02
C LEU A 6 -4.81 -14.64 34.18
N ALA A 7 -5.95 -15.32 34.34
CA ALA A 7 -7.20 -14.95 33.69
C ALA A 7 -7.78 -13.61 34.19
N GLY A 8 -7.53 -13.26 35.45
CA GLY A 8 -7.90 -11.95 36.00
C GLY A 8 -7.01 -10.83 35.45
N GLU A 9 -5.69 -11.04 35.44
CA GLU A 9 -4.71 -10.10 34.87
C GLU A 9 -5.02 -9.79 33.40
N TYR A 10 -5.29 -10.81 32.59
CA TYR A 10 -5.67 -10.65 31.18
C TYR A 10 -7.02 -9.94 30.99
N TRP A 11 -7.97 -10.13 31.90
CA TRP A 11 -9.29 -9.48 31.84
C TRP A 11 -9.24 -7.99 32.20
N GLU A 12 -8.41 -7.58 33.16
CA GLU A 12 -8.21 -6.15 33.44
C GLU A 12 -7.44 -5.47 32.28
N GLN A 13 -6.40 -6.12 31.75
CA GLN A 13 -5.64 -5.61 30.59
C GLN A 13 -6.52 -5.43 29.34
N LEU A 14 -7.47 -6.34 29.11
CA LEU A 14 -8.45 -6.21 28.03
C LEU A 14 -9.38 -4.99 28.22
N LYS A 15 -9.83 -4.69 29.44
CA LYS A 15 -10.65 -3.50 29.73
C LYS A 15 -9.88 -2.22 29.46
N GLU A 16 -8.67 -2.09 29.99
CA GLU A 16 -7.84 -0.90 29.80
C GLU A 16 -7.52 -0.63 28.33
N THR A 17 -7.45 -1.68 27.50
CA THR A 17 -7.26 -1.57 26.04
C THR A 17 -8.53 -1.18 25.30
N VAL A 18 -9.69 -1.78 25.63
CA VAL A 18 -10.94 -1.61 24.85
C VAL A 18 -11.71 -0.34 25.21
N VAL A 19 -11.75 0.05 26.50
CA VAL A 19 -12.54 1.20 26.98
C VAL A 19 -12.17 2.54 26.30
N PRO A 20 -10.88 2.93 26.15
CA PRO A 20 -10.54 4.21 25.52
C PRO A 20 -10.79 4.22 24.00
N VAL A 21 -10.76 3.06 23.33
CA VAL A 21 -11.00 2.95 21.88
C VAL A 21 -12.47 3.18 21.53
N VAL A 22 -13.40 2.61 22.31
CA VAL A 22 -14.85 2.77 22.07
C VAL A 22 -15.32 4.22 22.30
N ALA A 23 -14.66 4.96 23.20
CA ALA A 23 -15.02 6.34 23.53
C ALA A 23 -14.64 7.39 22.46
N ALA A 24 -14.00 6.98 21.36
CA ALA A 24 -13.51 7.87 20.30
C ALA A 24 -14.31 7.77 18.98
N ALA A 25 -15.43 7.04 18.97
CA ALA A 25 -16.19 6.72 17.75
C ALA A 25 -17.56 7.45 17.63
N GLU A 26 -17.86 8.40 18.53
CA GLU A 26 -19.19 9.02 18.65
C GLU A 26 -19.15 10.57 18.83
N ASP A 27 -18.37 11.30 18.02
CA ASP A 27 -18.52 12.77 17.86
C ASP A 27 -17.92 13.27 16.53
N ASP A 28 -18.44 14.40 16.02
CA ASP A 28 -18.06 15.18 14.82
C ASP A 28 -18.20 14.51 13.42
N ASP A 29 -19.43 14.60 12.88
CA ASP A 29 -19.73 14.53 11.43
C ASP A 29 -20.42 15.85 11.03
N ASN A 30 -20.15 16.33 9.81
CA ASN A 30 -20.82 17.45 9.11
C ASN A 30 -20.63 18.89 9.65
N GLU A 31 -19.70 19.63 9.03
CA GLU A 31 -19.89 21.05 8.66
C GLU A 31 -19.34 21.30 7.22
N GLN A 32 -19.94 22.22 6.44
CA GLN A 32 -19.94 22.20 4.97
C GLN A 32 -19.89 23.61 4.32
N HIS A 33 -18.99 23.85 3.35
CA HIS A 33 -18.94 25.02 2.42
C HIS A 33 -17.90 24.73 1.29
N GLU A 34 -18.07 24.89 -0.04
CA GLU A 34 -18.62 25.97 -0.94
C GLU A 34 -17.70 27.21 -1.08
N GLU A 35 -17.35 27.81 -2.25
CA GLU A 35 -17.54 27.59 -3.72
C GLU A 35 -16.13 27.62 -4.44
N GLU A 36 -15.80 27.86 -5.75
CA GLU A 36 -16.43 28.34 -7.01
C GLU A 36 -15.71 27.74 -8.28
N GLY A 37 -16.45 27.38 -9.36
CA GLY A 37 -16.03 27.47 -10.80
C GLY A 37 -15.01 26.49 -11.43
N GLY A 38 -14.92 26.31 -12.76
CA GLY A 38 -15.70 26.86 -13.91
C GLY A 38 -15.08 26.53 -15.30
N GLU A 39 -15.84 26.64 -16.40
CA GLU A 39 -15.56 26.11 -17.77
C GLU A 39 -14.97 27.14 -18.77
N GLU A 40 -14.52 26.87 -20.02
CA GLU A 40 -14.47 25.70 -20.95
C GLU A 40 -13.13 25.75 -21.77
N LYS A 41 -12.49 24.63 -22.19
CA LYS A 41 -12.53 23.95 -23.52
C LYS A 41 -12.19 24.81 -24.77
N GLU A 42 -11.12 24.46 -25.50
CA GLU A 42 -10.83 24.87 -26.89
C GLU A 42 -10.08 23.72 -27.62
N GLU A 43 -9.84 23.77 -28.95
CA GLU A 43 -9.67 22.57 -29.81
C GLU A 43 -8.57 22.68 -30.93
N GLU A 44 -8.31 21.56 -31.64
CA GLU A 44 -7.49 21.39 -32.89
C GLU A 44 -5.93 21.54 -32.72
N ASP A 45 -5.02 20.99 -33.56
CA ASP A 45 -5.14 20.39 -34.91
C ASP A 45 -4.00 19.35 -35.24
N LYS A 46 -4.36 18.22 -35.90
CA LYS A 46 -3.76 17.51 -37.09
C LYS A 46 -2.22 17.37 -37.36
N GLU A 47 -1.67 16.40 -38.14
CA GLU A 47 -2.18 15.18 -38.83
C GLU A 47 -1.05 14.19 -39.28
N GLU A 48 -1.46 12.96 -39.68
CA GLU A 48 -0.90 11.94 -40.63
C GLU A 48 0.61 11.58 -40.72
N ASP A 49 0.95 10.28 -40.52
CA ASP A 49 1.26 9.23 -41.54
C ASP A 49 1.38 7.86 -40.81
N LYS A 50 0.70 6.75 -41.13
CA LYS A 50 0.56 5.86 -42.31
C LYS A 50 1.66 4.79 -42.52
N ASP A 51 1.26 3.53 -42.31
CA ASP A 51 1.46 2.27 -43.07
C ASP A 51 0.93 1.13 -42.16
N GLU A 52 -0.14 0.40 -42.50
CA GLU A 52 -0.18 -0.85 -43.31
C GLU A 52 0.61 -2.00 -42.63
N ASP A 53 0.06 -3.04 -41.97
CA ASP A 53 -1.26 -3.72 -41.92
C ASP A 53 -1.45 -4.88 -42.94
N GLU A 54 -1.21 -6.12 -42.49
CA GLU A 54 -1.56 -7.47 -43.04
C GLU A 54 -1.25 -8.50 -41.90
N ASP A 55 -2.23 -9.21 -41.33
CA ASP A 55 -2.72 -10.59 -41.67
C ASP A 55 -1.71 -11.74 -41.36
N GLU A 56 -2.08 -12.95 -40.90
CA GLU A 56 -3.38 -13.66 -40.81
C GLU A 56 -3.60 -14.35 -39.42
N ASP A 57 -4.86 -14.75 -39.13
CA ASP A 57 -5.23 -15.72 -38.07
C ASP A 57 -4.69 -17.14 -38.38
N GLU A 58 -4.31 -17.91 -37.35
CA GLU A 58 -4.61 -19.36 -37.34
C GLU A 58 -4.79 -19.88 -35.89
N ASP A 59 -5.97 -20.47 -35.64
CA ASP A 59 -6.49 -20.91 -34.35
C ASP A 59 -6.49 -22.45 -34.30
N GLU A 60 -5.67 -23.05 -33.43
CA GLU A 60 -5.69 -24.51 -33.21
C GLU A 60 -5.46 -24.87 -31.73
N ASP A 61 -6.61 -25.00 -31.05
CA ASP A 61 -6.86 -25.58 -29.72
C ASP A 61 -6.34 -27.04 -29.61
N ASP A 62 -5.48 -27.32 -28.61
CA ASP A 62 -5.09 -28.69 -28.20
C ASP A 62 -5.10 -28.79 -26.66
N ASP A 63 -6.26 -29.19 -26.15
CA ASP A 63 -6.64 -29.36 -24.75
C ASP A 63 -6.02 -30.64 -24.13
N ASP A 64 -4.82 -30.52 -23.55
CA ASP A 64 -4.17 -31.59 -22.74
C ASP A 64 -4.32 -31.28 -21.24
N ASP A 65 -5.51 -31.56 -20.72
CA ASP A 65 -5.98 -31.42 -19.34
C ASP A 65 -5.25 -32.40 -18.37
N GLU A 66 -3.94 -32.24 -18.19
CA GLU A 66 -3.21 -32.87 -17.07
C GLU A 66 -3.53 -32.11 -15.77
N ASP A 67 -4.65 -32.54 -15.15
CA ASP A 67 -5.21 -32.22 -13.84
C ASP A 67 -4.23 -32.48 -12.66
N GLU A 68 -3.10 -31.77 -12.64
CA GLU A 68 -2.27 -31.62 -11.44
C GLU A 68 -2.88 -30.53 -10.54
N GLU A 69 -3.68 -30.95 -9.54
CA GLU A 69 -3.98 -30.16 -8.34
C GLU A 69 -2.68 -29.85 -7.56
N GLU A 70 -1.82 -28.96 -8.08
CA GLU A 70 -0.94 -28.19 -7.21
C GLU A 70 -1.83 -27.36 -6.28
N GLU A 71 -1.80 -27.66 -4.98
CA GLU A 71 -2.21 -26.70 -3.95
C GLU A 71 -1.23 -25.51 -4.00
N GLU A 72 -1.39 -24.61 -4.99
CA GLU A 72 -0.79 -23.28 -4.94
C GLU A 72 -1.19 -22.67 -3.60
N ALA A 73 -0.20 -22.51 -2.71
CA ALA A 73 -0.43 -22.12 -1.34
C ALA A 73 -0.87 -20.65 -1.32
N VAL A 74 -2.19 -20.43 -1.36
CA VAL A 74 -2.83 -19.11 -1.51
C VAL A 74 -2.16 -18.07 -0.62
N THR A 75 -1.37 -17.22 -1.26
CA THR A 75 -0.65 -16.08 -0.69
C THR A 75 -1.63 -14.97 -0.34
N ASP A 76 -1.18 -14.04 0.51
CA ASP A 76 -1.97 -12.83 0.76
C ASP A 76 -1.96 -11.95 -0.48
N GLN A 77 -3.14 -11.79 -1.10
CA GLN A 77 -3.26 -11.11 -2.39
C GLN A 77 -2.92 -9.61 -2.32
N LEU A 78 -2.83 -9.02 -1.11
CA LEU A 78 -2.36 -7.64 -0.91
C LEU A 78 -0.81 -7.59 -0.80
N GLU A 79 -0.17 -8.57 -0.17
CA GLU A 79 1.30 -8.71 -0.20
C GLU A 79 1.80 -8.93 -1.64
N ASP A 80 1.18 -9.82 -2.42
CA ASP A 80 1.53 -10.06 -3.82
C ASP A 80 1.41 -8.81 -4.69
N LEU A 81 0.27 -8.12 -4.57
CA LEU A 81 0.03 -6.87 -5.29
C LEU A 81 1.02 -5.78 -4.86
N ARG A 82 1.33 -5.65 -3.56
CA ARG A 82 2.31 -4.66 -3.07
C ARG A 82 3.72 -4.97 -3.54
N GLU A 83 4.13 -6.24 -3.59
CA GLU A 83 5.44 -6.62 -4.12
C GLU A 83 5.53 -6.40 -5.64
N HIS A 84 4.46 -6.68 -6.39
CA HIS A 84 4.39 -6.31 -7.81
C HIS A 84 4.58 -4.80 -8.01
N PHE A 85 3.84 -3.95 -7.27
CA PHE A 85 3.94 -2.50 -7.45
C PHE A 85 5.26 -1.90 -6.92
N LYS A 86 5.91 -2.48 -5.89
CA LYS A 86 7.30 -2.10 -5.51
C LYS A 86 8.29 -2.30 -6.66
N ASN A 87 8.07 -3.30 -7.51
CA ASN A 87 8.98 -3.65 -8.60
C ASN A 87 8.69 -2.89 -9.92
N THR A 88 7.74 -1.95 -9.94
CA THR A 88 7.61 -0.94 -11.02
C THR A 88 8.75 0.09 -10.96
N GLU A 89 8.90 0.91 -12.00
CA GLU A 89 9.94 1.97 -12.00
C GLU A 89 9.68 3.06 -10.95
N GLU A 90 8.41 3.42 -10.73
CA GLU A 90 8.00 4.39 -9.70
C GLU A 90 8.18 3.80 -8.30
N GLY A 91 7.74 2.55 -8.09
CA GLY A 91 7.94 1.81 -6.86
C GLY A 91 9.41 1.68 -6.47
N LYS A 92 10.29 1.34 -7.44
CA LYS A 92 11.76 1.28 -7.23
C LYS A 92 12.35 2.60 -6.76
N VAL A 93 11.91 3.72 -7.31
CA VAL A 93 12.38 5.07 -6.90
C VAL A 93 11.94 5.39 -5.48
N LEU A 94 10.70 5.08 -5.11
CA LEU A 94 10.19 5.29 -3.76
C LEU A 94 10.87 4.36 -2.72
N VAL A 95 11.10 3.08 -3.07
CA VAL A 95 11.89 2.15 -2.26
C VAL A 95 13.31 2.66 -2.09
N HIS A 96 13.98 3.11 -3.15
CA HIS A 96 15.33 3.69 -3.07
C HIS A 96 15.39 4.89 -2.11
N HIS A 97 14.43 5.82 -2.16
CA HIS A 97 14.43 6.97 -1.24
C HIS A 97 14.20 6.55 0.22
N PHE A 98 13.31 5.59 0.47
CA PHE A 98 13.12 5.02 1.81
C PHE A 98 14.37 4.30 2.32
N GLU A 99 15.05 3.52 1.49
CA GLU A 99 16.30 2.83 1.85
C GLU A 99 17.46 3.81 2.08
N GLU A 100 17.59 4.85 1.25
CA GLU A 100 18.58 5.93 1.42
C GLU A 100 18.38 6.66 2.75
N CYS A 101 17.13 6.91 3.16
CA CYS A 101 16.83 7.41 4.49
C CYS A 101 17.18 6.40 5.60
N ALA A 102 16.77 5.14 5.44
CA ALA A 102 17.02 4.11 6.44
C ALA A 102 18.52 3.91 6.70
N GLU A 103 19.37 3.97 5.66
CA GLU A 103 20.83 3.97 5.81
C GLU A 103 21.34 5.23 6.52
N ARG A 104 20.84 6.42 6.15
CA ARG A 104 21.19 7.72 6.75
C ARG A 104 20.88 7.78 8.25
N VAL A 105 19.69 7.35 8.65
CA VAL A 105 19.24 7.24 10.04
C VAL A 105 20.05 6.19 10.81
N LYS A 106 20.29 5.01 10.21
CA LYS A 106 21.14 3.95 10.79
C LYS A 106 22.58 4.40 11.00
N VAL A 107 23.12 5.30 10.17
CA VAL A 107 24.44 5.93 10.37
C VAL A 107 24.40 6.96 11.51
N GLN A 108 23.31 7.71 11.69
CA GLN A 108 23.16 8.63 12.83
C GLN A 108 23.05 7.88 14.17
N GLN A 109 22.30 6.78 14.22
CA GLN A 109 22.16 5.93 15.41
C GLN A 109 23.50 5.36 15.93
N GLN A 110 24.52 5.29 15.08
CA GLN A 110 25.87 4.82 15.45
C GLN A 110 26.78 5.95 16.00
N GLN A 111 26.33 7.21 15.99
CA GLN A 111 27.15 8.35 16.41
C GLN A 111 27.14 8.52 17.95
N PRO A 112 28.29 8.88 18.56
CA PRO A 112 28.37 9.07 20.01
C PRO A 112 27.50 10.25 20.45
N GLY A 113 26.61 10.00 21.41
CA GLY A 113 25.64 10.99 21.90
C GLY A 113 24.31 11.01 21.14
N TYR A 114 24.05 10.06 20.22
CA TYR A 114 22.77 9.95 19.51
C TYR A 114 21.54 9.99 20.45
N GLU A 115 21.65 9.37 21.63
CA GLU A 115 20.55 9.39 22.62
C GLU A 115 20.20 10.80 23.09
N ASP A 116 21.20 11.67 23.28
CA ASP A 116 21.04 13.03 23.77
C ASP A 116 20.65 14.06 22.67
N LEU A 117 20.53 13.65 21.40
CA LEU A 117 20.05 14.56 20.34
C LEU A 117 18.55 14.90 20.53
N ALA A 118 18.27 16.19 20.62
CA ALA A 118 16.92 16.75 20.66
C ALA A 118 16.14 16.62 19.33
N HIS A 119 16.85 16.39 18.23
CA HIS A 119 16.31 16.12 16.90
C HIS A 119 17.00 14.88 16.36
N LYS A 120 16.25 13.80 16.18
CA LYS A 120 16.67 12.56 15.53
C LYS A 120 15.93 12.50 14.20
N GLU A 121 16.59 12.11 13.13
CA GLU A 121 15.91 11.88 11.85
C GLU A 121 15.15 10.55 11.90
N ASP A 122 13.99 10.52 11.25
CA ASP A 122 13.20 9.33 10.96
C ASP A 122 12.83 9.33 9.47
N CYS A 123 12.25 8.21 9.00
CA CYS A 123 11.90 8.00 7.59
C CYS A 123 10.38 7.84 7.38
N VAL A 124 9.57 8.48 8.23
CA VAL A 124 8.10 8.39 8.13
C VAL A 124 7.61 9.05 6.84
N GLU A 125 8.25 10.13 6.38
CA GLU A 125 7.90 10.80 5.11
C GLU A 125 8.18 9.92 3.89
N GLU A 126 9.40 9.35 3.77
CA GLU A 126 9.72 8.45 2.65
C GLU A 126 8.90 7.15 2.70
N PHE A 127 8.60 6.62 3.90
CA PHE A 127 7.69 5.47 4.06
C PHE A 127 6.26 5.82 3.63
N PHE A 128 5.76 7.02 3.97
CA PHE A 128 4.42 7.46 3.59
C PHE A 128 4.31 7.64 2.07
N HIS A 129 5.32 8.22 1.41
CA HIS A 129 5.34 8.33 -0.06
C HIS A 129 5.31 6.95 -0.74
N LEU A 130 6.11 5.99 -0.27
CA LEU A 130 6.08 4.61 -0.76
C LEU A 130 4.72 3.94 -0.52
N GLN A 131 4.21 4.00 0.71
CA GLN A 131 2.98 3.31 1.09
C GLN A 131 1.74 3.91 0.40
N HIS A 132 1.69 5.23 0.24
CA HIS A 132 0.62 5.92 -0.47
C HIS A 132 0.53 5.49 -1.95
N TYR A 133 1.66 5.44 -2.66
CA TYR A 133 1.72 4.94 -4.03
C TYR A 133 1.25 3.48 -4.15
N LEU A 134 1.70 2.61 -3.22
CA LEU A 134 1.28 1.21 -3.20
C LEU A 134 -0.23 1.09 -2.93
N ASP A 135 -0.79 1.88 -2.02
CA ASP A 135 -2.22 1.82 -1.70
C ASP A 135 -3.08 2.43 -2.82
N GLU A 136 -2.64 3.49 -3.52
CA GLU A 136 -3.28 3.97 -4.75
C GLU A 136 -3.30 2.90 -5.85
N CYS A 137 -2.19 2.17 -6.02
CA CYS A 137 -2.07 1.13 -7.05
C CYS A 137 -2.85 -0.15 -6.73
N THR A 138 -2.99 -0.51 -5.45
CA THR A 138 -3.56 -1.79 -5.00
C THR A 138 -5.02 -1.72 -4.55
N SER A 139 -5.47 -0.62 -3.94
CA SER A 139 -6.87 -0.44 -3.50
C SER A 139 -7.91 -0.71 -4.58
N PRO A 140 -7.77 -0.22 -5.84
CA PRO A 140 -8.76 -0.48 -6.89
C PRO A 140 -8.64 -1.88 -7.54
N ARG A 141 -7.80 -2.78 -7.00
CA ARG A 141 -7.52 -4.12 -7.57
C ARG A 141 -7.64 -5.28 -6.58
N LEU A 142 -7.47 -5.01 -5.28
CA LEU A 142 -7.44 -6.06 -4.25
C LEU A 142 -8.75 -6.85 -4.21
N PHE A 143 -9.90 -6.17 -4.21
CA PHE A 143 -11.20 -6.81 -4.01
C PHE A 143 -11.62 -7.72 -5.16
N ASP A 144 -11.07 -7.54 -6.37
CA ASP A 144 -11.27 -8.46 -7.50
C ASP A 144 -10.54 -9.81 -7.31
N LYS A 145 -9.59 -9.88 -6.36
CA LYS A 145 -8.83 -11.08 -6.00
C LYS A 145 -9.32 -11.78 -4.72
N LEU A 146 -10.30 -11.20 -4.03
CA LEU A 146 -10.89 -11.74 -2.80
C LEU A 146 -12.22 -12.45 -3.09
N LYS A 147 -12.60 -13.39 -2.22
CA LYS A 147 -13.74 -14.30 -2.42
C LYS A 147 -14.73 -14.27 -1.24
#